data_AF-A0A928WRI4-F1
#
_entry.id   AF-A0A928WRI4-F1
#
_cell.length_a   1.000
_cell.length_b   1.000
_cell.length_c   1.000
_cell.angle_alpha   90.00
_cell.angle_beta   90.00
_cell.angle_gamma   90.00
#
_symmetry.space_group_name_H-M   'P 1'
#
loop_
_entity.id
_entity.type
_entity.pdbx_description
1 polymer ?
#
loop_
_entity_poly.entity_id
_entity_poly.type
_entity_poly.pdbx_seq_one_letter_code
_entity_poly.pdbx_strand_id
1 'polypeptide(L)' 'MLSSLEEYMLIHQKQMLVERFLKKAENLWSTQTYRAGDKIEFASIGYSCPIEFLYEKVNALL' A
#
# COMPACT_ATOMS: atom_id res chain seq x y z
N MET A 1 -19.03 -7.37 -8.21
CA MET A 1 -18.06 -6.30 -8.50
C MET A 1 -18.25 -5.22 -7.43
N LEU A 2 -17.22 -4.83 -6.68
CA LEU A 2 -17.33 -3.72 -5.72
C LEU A 2 -17.21 -2.39 -6.46
N SER A 3 -18.34 -1.77 -6.78
CA SER A 3 -18.39 -0.47 -7.48
C SER A 3 -17.80 0.68 -6.65
N SER A 4 -17.85 0.55 -5.32
CA SER A 4 -17.31 1.51 -4.36
C SER A 4 -15.84 1.29 -4.02
N LEU A 5 -15.15 0.33 -4.65
CA LEU A 5 -13.73 0.11 -4.39
C LEU A 5 -12.92 1.24 -5.06
N GLU A 6 -12.24 2.02 -4.24
CA GLU A 6 -11.41 3.15 -4.69
C GLU A 6 -9.92 2.90 -4.47
N GLU A 7 -9.55 2.06 -3.49
CA GLU A 7 -8.17 1.77 -3.15
C GLU A 7 -8.07 0.36 -2.56
N TYR A 8 -7.02 -0.37 -2.92
CA TYR A 8 -6.64 -1.60 -2.24
C TYR A 8 -5.13 -1.76 -2.22
N MET A 9 -4.67 -2.60 -1.30
CA MET A 9 -3.24 -2.86 -1.11
C MET A 9 -2.98 -4.37 -1.09
N LEU A 10 -1.87 -4.76 -1.69
CA LEU A 10 -1.30 -6.10 -1.55
C LEU A 10 -0.10 -6.00 -0.61
N ILE A 11 -0.22 -6.59 0.58
CA ILE A 11 0.85 -6.64 1.57
C ILE A 11 1.54 -7.99 1.45
N HIS A 12 2.82 -7.99 1.08
CA HIS A 12 3.60 -9.21 0.99
C HIS A 12 3.97 -9.70 2.39
N GLN A 13 3.64 -10.94 2.75
CA GLN A 13 3.81 -11.43 4.13
C GLN A 13 5.27 -11.63 4.58
N LYS A 14 6.17 -11.98 3.65
CA LYS A 14 7.55 -12.39 3.98
C LYS A 14 8.61 -11.33 3.69
N GLN A 15 8.20 -10.21 3.11
CA GLN A 15 9.06 -9.12 2.69
C GLN A 15 8.35 -7.80 2.94
N MET A 16 9.07 -6.77 3.36
CA MET A 16 8.52 -5.43 3.58
C MET A 16 8.27 -4.75 2.23
N LEU A 17 7.17 -5.15 1.59
CA LEU A 17 6.76 -4.76 0.25
C LEU A 17 5.23 -4.62 0.23
N VAL A 18 4.76 -3.43 -0.11
CA VAL A 18 3.32 -3.18 -0.29
C VAL A 18 3.09 -2.59 -1.67
N GLU A 19 2.11 -3.13 -2.39
CA GLU A 19 1.66 -2.60 -3.67
C GLU A 19 0.28 -1.97 -3.49
N ARG A 20 0.18 -0.65 -3.69
CA ARG A 20 -1.07 0.10 -3.62
C ARG A 20 -1.64 0.28 -5.01
N PHE A 21 -2.91 -0.02 -5.15
CA PHE A 21 -3.71 0.23 -6.35
C PHE A 21 -4.78 1.24 -6.00
N LEU A 22 -4.68 2.43 -6.58
CA LEU A 22 -5.59 3.54 -6.35
C LEU A 22 -6.35 3.84 -7.63
N LYS A 23 -7.68 3.82 -7.53
CA LYS A 23 -8.58 4.23 -8.59
C LYS A 23 -8.48 5.73 -8.78
N LYS A 24 -8.27 6.16 -10.02
CA LYS A 24 -8.21 7.55 -10.45
C LYS A 24 -9.49 7.91 -11.20
N ALA A 25 -9.56 9.15 -11.65
CA ALA A 25 -10.56 9.58 -12.62
C ALA A 25 -10.59 8.61 -13.82
N GLU A 26 -11.75 8.51 -14.48
CA GLU A 26 -11.93 7.69 -15.67
C GLU A 26 -11.74 6.18 -15.47
N ASN A 27 -11.86 5.67 -14.24
CA ASN A 27 -11.67 4.26 -13.87
C ASN A 27 -10.26 3.70 -14.16
N LEU A 28 -9.26 4.58 -14.28
CA LEU A 28 -7.87 4.17 -14.39
C LEU A 28 -7.31 3.77 -13.02
N TRP A 29 -6.46 2.75 -12.97
CA TRP A 29 -5.78 2.33 -11.75
C TRP A 29 -4.32 2.76 -11.79
N SER A 30 -3.88 3.51 -10.78
CA SER A 30 -2.46 3.81 -10.57
C SER A 30 -1.86 2.86 -9.54
N THR A 31 -0.63 2.41 -9.79
CA THR A 31 0.10 1.52 -8.88
C THR A 31 1.27 2.26 -8.22
N GLN A 32 1.46 2.07 -6.92
CA GLN A 32 2.63 2.53 -6.18
C GLN A 32 3.19 1.36 -5.37
N THR A 33 4.51 1.19 -5.41
CA THR A 33 5.21 0.20 -4.58
C THR A 33 5.90 0.90 -3.42
N TYR A 34 5.78 0.32 -2.23
CA TYR A 34 6.44 0.78 -1.01
C TYR A 34 7.42 -0.30 -0.50
N ARG A 35 8.56 0.13 0.02
CA ARG A 35 9.66 -0.66 0.56
C ARG A 35 10.13 -0.08 1.90
N ALA A 36 11.00 -0.81 2.59
CA ALA A 36 11.59 -0.36 3.86
C ALA A 36 12.10 1.10 3.78
N GLY A 37 11.77 1.89 4.81
CA GLY A 37 12.03 3.33 4.87
C GLY A 37 10.94 4.21 4.26
N ASP A 38 10.01 3.65 3.48
CA ASP A 38 8.95 4.44 2.87
C ASP A 38 7.85 4.81 3.86
N LYS A 39 7.28 6.00 3.64
CA LYS A 39 6.02 6.41 4.26
C LYS A 39 4.86 5.95 3.38
N ILE A 40 4.10 4.97 3.85
CA ILE A 40 2.92 4.47 3.16
C ILE A 40 1.72 5.41 3.35
N GLU A 41 0.90 5.55 2.30
CA GLU A 41 -0.29 6.39 2.30
C GLU A 41 -1.51 5.58 1.86
N PHE A 42 -2.57 5.67 2.66
CA PHE A 42 -3.91 5.15 2.40
C PHE A 42 -4.79 6.34 2.00
N ALA A 43 -4.81 6.65 0.70
CA ALA A 43 -5.38 7.89 0.18
C ALA A 43 -6.90 7.97 0.40
N SER A 44 -7.60 6.84 0.30
CA SER A 44 -9.06 6.76 0.45
C SER A 44 -9.55 7.12 1.86
N ILE A 45 -8.68 7.02 2.87
CA ILE A 45 -9.01 7.30 4.27
C ILE A 45 -8.16 8.42 4.89
N GLY A 46 -7.29 9.08 4.10
CA GLY A 46 -6.45 10.18 4.56
C GLY A 46 -5.44 9.77 5.66
N TYR A 47 -4.95 8.53 5.63
CA TYR A 47 -4.03 8.01 6.64
C TYR A 47 -2.64 7.75 6.06
N SER A 48 -1.60 7.96 6.86
CA SER A 48 -0.22 7.62 6.48
C SER A 48 0.63 7.24 7.68
N CYS A 49 1.58 6.33 7.47
CA CYS A 49 2.51 5.85 8.49
C CYS A 49 3.81 5.35 7.86
N PRO A 50 4.88 5.11 8.63
CA PRO A 50 6.01 4.31 8.16
C PRO A 50 5.53 2.90 7.78
N ILE A 51 6.05 2.32 6.71
CA ILE A 51 5.69 0.95 6.27
C ILE A 51 5.99 -0.09 7.35
N GLU A 52 6.99 0.16 8.20
CA GLU A 52 7.44 -0.70 9.29
C GLU A 52 6.30 -1.00 10.27
N PHE A 53 5.30 -0.13 10.40
CA PHE A 53 4.15 -0.33 11.29
C PHE A 53 3.18 -1.41 10.79
N LEU A 54 3.27 -1.81 9.52
CA LEU A 54 2.45 -2.89 8.95
C LEU A 54 3.04 -4.28 9.21
N TYR A 55 4.25 -4.36 9.77
CA TYR A 55 5.01 -5.59 9.87
C TYR A 55 5.50 -5.86 11.29
N GLU A 56 5.37 -7.11 11.73
CA GLU A 56 6.01 -7.59 12.96
C GLU A 56 6.99 -8.72 12.58
N LYS A 57 8.25 -8.62 13.00
CA LYS A 57 9.29 -9.66 12.80
C LYS A 57 9.62 -9.99 11.32
N VAL A 58 9.37 -9.08 10.39
CA VAL A 58 9.88 -9.18 9.02
C VAL A 58 11.18 -8.41 8.93
N ASN A 59 12.26 -9.09 8.56
CA ASN A 59 13.52 -8.41 8.28
C ASN A 59 13.32 -7.52 7.05
N ALA A 60 13.59 -6.22 7.21
CA ALA A 60 13.89 -5.37 6.08
C ALA A 60 15.16 -5.95 5.45
N LEU A 61 15.01 -6.76 4.40
CA LEU A 61 16.14 -7.17 3.59
C LEU A 61 16.70 -5.88 2.95
N LEU A 62 17.80 -5.40 3.53
CA LEU A 62 18.70 -4.40 2.93
C LEU A 62 19.33 -4.98 1.66
#